data_AF-A0A1I7CW83-F1
#
_entry.id   AF-A0A1I7CW83-F1
#
_cell.length_a   1.000
_cell.length_b   1.000
_cell.length_c   1.000
_cell.angle_alpha   90.00
_cell.angle_beta   90.00
_cell.angle_gamma   90.00
#
_symmetry.space_group_name_H-M   'P 1'
#
loop_
_entity.id
_entity.type
_entity.pdbx_description
1 polymer ?
#
loop_
_entity_poly.entity_id
_entity_poly.type
_entity_poly.pdbx_seq_one_letter_code
_entity_poly.pdbx_strand_id
1 'polypeptide(L)'
;MNQRIDELLEKYWEAETSLAEEQELKLLLQSAEGYADEKALFIGISEITSEEPSIKMPTKTVPIKSRNWMNWAASVAILFGSVWGWTVYEQKQAEQEAYLEVMQAFALIQTNLSKGQEEMGVMNEMKYLNTTNQLFGNSLSK
;
A
#
# COMPACT_ATOMS: atom_id res chain seq x y z
N MET A 1 69.76 31.64 18.20
CA MET A 1 68.65 30.68 18.03
C MET A 1 67.87 30.91 16.74
N ASN A 2 67.69 32.16 16.29
CA ASN A 2 66.91 32.48 15.07
C ASN A 2 67.57 32.06 13.74
N GLN A 3 68.90 31.98 13.67
CA GLN A 3 69.62 31.60 12.43
C GLN A 3 69.22 30.23 11.86
N ARG A 4 68.88 29.26 12.72
CA ARG A 4 68.43 27.93 12.28
C ARG A 4 67.01 27.96 11.70
N ILE A 5 66.15 28.84 12.25
CA ILE A 5 64.80 29.03 11.73
C ILE A 5 64.86 29.68 10.35
N ASP A 6 65.72 30.70 10.18
CA ASP A 6 65.90 31.39 8.90
C ASP A 6 66.42 30.43 7.81
N GLU A 7 67.44 29.62 8.13
CA GLU A 7 67.99 28.60 7.23
C GLU A 7 66.91 27.56 6.81
N LEU A 8 66.14 27.07 7.78
CA LEU A 8 65.08 26.10 7.51
C LEU A 8 63.91 26.70 6.72
N LEU A 9 63.59 27.97 6.96
CA LEU A 9 62.57 28.69 6.20
C LEU A 9 63.00 28.92 4.75
N GLU A 10 64.23 29.38 4.53
CA GLU A 10 64.78 29.57 3.17
C GLU A 10 64.71 28.26 2.38
N LYS A 11 65.18 27.16 2.98
CA LYS A 11 65.10 25.81 2.41
C LYS A 11 63.66 25.34 2.16
N TYR A 12 62.73 25.68 3.05
CA TYR A 12 61.31 25.36 2.91
C TYR A 12 60.68 26.10 1.73
N TRP A 13 61.00 27.38 1.57
CA TRP A 13 60.54 28.19 0.45
C TRP A 13 61.14 27.74 -0.89
N GLU A 14 62.36 27.21 -0.87
CA GLU A 14 62.99 26.54 -2.02
C GLU A 14 62.50 25.10 -2.25
N ALA A 15 61.62 24.59 -1.39
CA ALA A 15 61.05 23.24 -1.42
C ALA A 15 62.10 22.11 -1.32
N GLU A 16 63.21 22.36 -0.62
CA GLU A 16 64.28 21.39 -0.44
C GLU A 16 64.24 20.69 0.93
N THR A 17 63.29 21.04 1.81
CA THR A 17 63.16 20.47 3.16
C THR A 17 62.75 19.01 3.18
N SER A 18 63.26 18.29 4.18
CA SER A 18 62.77 16.96 4.54
C SER A 18 61.70 17.03 5.63
N LEU A 19 60.89 15.97 5.76
CA LEU A 19 59.81 15.89 6.75
C LEU A 19 60.31 16.05 8.20
N ALA A 20 61.53 15.58 8.50
CA ALA A 20 62.13 15.76 9.82
C ALA A 20 62.50 17.22 10.10
N GLU A 21 63.01 17.93 9.08
CA GLU A 21 63.36 19.36 9.17
C GLU A 21 62.12 20.23 9.31
N GLU A 22 61.00 19.88 8.67
CA GLU A 22 59.73 20.61 8.82
C GLU A 22 59.13 20.43 10.23
N GLN A 23 59.28 19.24 10.82
CA GLN A 23 58.88 19.01 12.22
C GLN A 23 59.76 19.81 13.18
N GLU A 24 61.07 19.86 12.93
CA GLU A 24 62.01 20.70 13.69
C GLU A 24 61.62 22.18 13.57
N LEU A 25 61.39 22.68 12.34
CA LEU A 25 60.98 24.06 12.07
C LEU A 25 59.70 24.43 12.81
N LYS A 26 58.69 23.55 12.80
CA LYS A 26 57.42 23.78 13.51
C LYS A 26 57.64 23.92 15.02
N LEU A 27 58.46 23.07 15.63
CA LEU A 27 58.77 23.14 17.07
C LEU A 27 59.58 24.39 17.42
N LEU A 28 60.55 24.74 16.59
CA LEU A 28 61.35 25.94 16.78
C LEU A 28 60.48 27.20 16.70
N LEU A 29 59.60 27.30 15.70
CA LEU A 29 58.65 28.41 15.54
C LEU A 29 57.71 28.54 16.74
N GLN A 30 57.30 27.46 17.41
CA GLN A 30 56.47 27.54 18.62
C GLN A 30 57.19 28.23 19.79
N SER A 31 58.51 28.04 19.90
CA SER A 31 59.31 28.55 21.03
C SER A 31 60.00 29.90 20.76
N ALA A 32 60.11 30.31 19.50
CA ALA A 32 60.80 31.53 19.10
C ALA A 32 59.95 32.79 19.35
N GLU A 33 60.59 33.92 19.67
CA GLU A 33 59.95 35.24 19.66
C GLU A 33 60.03 35.85 18.24
N GLY A 34 58.93 36.40 17.71
CA GLY A 34 58.83 36.88 16.32
C GLY A 34 58.12 35.91 15.35
N TYR A 35 58.33 36.09 14.05
CA TYR A 35 57.80 35.24 12.96
C TYR A 35 56.27 35.08 12.96
N ALA A 36 55.54 36.20 13.04
CA ALA A 36 54.09 36.20 13.18
C ALA A 36 53.39 35.53 11.98
N ASP A 37 53.87 35.81 10.77
CA ASP A 37 53.28 35.31 9.52
C ASP A 37 53.56 33.81 9.36
N GLU A 38 54.79 33.36 9.63
CA GLU A 38 55.17 31.95 9.56
C GLU A 38 54.46 31.14 10.64
N LYS A 39 54.31 31.68 11.85
CA LYS A 39 53.51 31.03 12.90
C LYS A 39 52.06 30.87 12.51
N ALA A 40 51.45 31.88 11.87
CA ALA A 40 50.07 31.78 11.40
C ALA A 40 49.91 30.63 10.38
N LEU A 41 50.90 30.43 9.50
CA LEU A 41 50.92 29.35 8.51
C LEU A 41 51.09 27.97 9.15
N PHE A 42 52.08 27.79 10.04
CA PHE A 42 52.46 26.47 10.57
C PHE A 42 51.65 26.05 11.82
N ILE A 43 51.12 27.00 12.59
CA ILE A 43 50.48 26.77 13.88
C ILE A 43 48.99 27.12 13.85
N GLY A 44 48.57 28.15 13.09
CA GLY A 44 47.20 28.68 13.10
C GLY A 44 46.10 27.64 12.83
N ILE A 45 46.38 26.62 12.00
CA ILE A 45 45.43 25.53 11.71
C ILE A 45 45.13 24.68 12.97
N SER A 46 46.12 24.48 13.84
CA SER A 46 45.94 23.69 15.06
C SER A 46 45.07 24.40 16.11
N GLU A 47 45.12 25.73 16.12
CA GLU A 47 44.28 26.58 16.96
C GLU A 47 42.83 26.54 16.49
N ILE A 48 42.59 26.64 15.18
CA ILE A 48 41.25 26.53 14.56
C ILE A 48 40.64 25.14 14.79
N THR A 49 41.45 24.08 14.76
CA THR A 49 40.98 22.69 15.00
C THR A 49 40.52 22.48 16.44
N SER A 50 41.02 23.28 17.38
CA SER A 50 40.65 23.22 18.80
C SER A 50 39.34 23.95 19.09
N GLU A 51 38.84 24.78 18.17
CA GLU A 51 37.54 25.44 18.30
C GLU A 51 36.42 24.49 17.86
N GLU A 52 35.60 24.05 18.81
CA GLU A 52 34.39 23.28 18.49
C GLU A 52 33.40 24.16 17.71
N PRO A 53 32.90 23.72 16.55
CA PRO A 53 31.99 24.51 15.74
C PRO A 53 30.66 24.71 16.49
N SER A 54 30.39 25.95 16.89
CA SER A 54 29.12 26.40 17.50
C SER A 54 27.98 26.40 16.47
N ILE A 55 27.61 25.24 15.94
CA ILE A 55 26.44 25.11 15.06
C ILE A 55 25.21 24.87 15.93
N LYS A 56 24.52 25.95 16.28
CA LYS A 56 23.17 25.86 16.88
C LYS A 56 22.19 25.43 15.79
N MET A 57 22.01 24.12 15.60
CA MET A 57 20.95 23.63 14.72
C MET A 57 19.59 23.98 15.33
N PRO A 58 18.67 24.63 14.58
CA PRO A 58 17.33 24.84 15.07
C PRO A 58 16.61 23.49 15.14
N THR A 59 16.46 22.93 16.34
CA THR A 59 15.65 21.73 16.58
C THR A 59 14.19 22.10 16.41
N LYS A 60 13.70 22.16 15.17
CA LYS A 60 12.28 22.34 14.89
C LYS A 60 11.57 21.01 15.15
N THR A 61 11.14 20.81 16.39
CA THR A 61 10.28 19.68 16.75
C THR A 61 8.89 19.91 16.15
N VAL A 62 8.62 19.31 15.00
CA VAL A 62 7.25 19.25 14.47
C VAL A 62 6.45 18.29 15.38
N PRO A 63 5.32 18.71 15.97
CA PRO A 63 4.51 17.81 16.79
C PRO A 63 3.90 16.73 15.88
N ILE A 64 4.37 15.49 16.03
CA ILE A 64 3.77 14.34 15.37
C ILE A 64 2.43 14.08 16.06
N LYS A 65 1.32 14.39 15.38
CA LYS A 65 -0.02 14.11 15.89
C LYS A 65 -0.17 12.60 16.11
N SER A 66 -0.54 12.19 17.32
CA SER A 66 -0.65 10.77 17.65
C SER A 66 -1.68 10.10 16.72
N ARG A 67 -1.26 9.00 16.09
CA ARG A 67 -2.08 8.23 15.15
C ARG A 67 -3.03 7.26 15.86
N ASN A 68 -3.13 7.36 17.18
CA ASN A 68 -3.81 6.41 18.06
C ASN A 68 -5.33 6.34 17.80
N TRP A 69 -5.95 7.47 17.42
CA TRP A 69 -7.36 7.51 16.98
C TRP A 69 -7.63 6.59 15.78
N MET A 70 -6.66 6.45 14.88
CA MET A 70 -6.84 5.64 13.66
C MET A 70 -6.87 4.15 13.96
N ASN A 71 -6.14 3.69 14.99
CA ASN A 71 -6.18 2.31 15.44
C ASN A 71 -7.56 1.98 16.02
N TRP A 72 -8.13 2.90 16.80
CA TRP A 72 -9.47 2.74 17.38
C TRP A 72 -10.55 2.74 16.30
N ALA A 73 -10.45 3.66 15.33
CA ALA A 73 -11.37 3.73 14.19
C ALA A 73 -11.36 2.46 13.33
N ALA A 74 -10.19 1.84 13.13
CA ALA A 74 -10.08 0.60 12.36
C ALA A 74 -10.83 -0.56 13.02
N SER A 75 -10.69 -0.76 14.34
CA SER A 75 -11.41 -1.80 15.07
C SER A 75 -12.92 -1.61 15.00
N VAL A 76 -13.39 -0.37 15.16
CA VAL A 76 -14.82 -0.03 15.06
C VAL A 76 -15.35 -0.31 13.64
N ALA A 77 -14.60 0.08 12.60
CA ALA A 77 -14.99 -0.17 11.21
C ALA A 77 -15.10 -1.66 10.87
N ILE A 78 -14.18 -2.49 11.39
CA ILE A 78 -14.23 -3.95 11.19
C ILE A 78 -15.48 -4.55 11.80
N LEU A 79 -15.86 -4.13 13.02
CA LEU A 79 -17.06 -4.64 13.69
C LEU A 79 -18.33 -4.25 12.92
N PHE A 80 -18.47 -2.98 12.54
CA PHE A 80 -19.63 -2.52 11.76
C PHE A 80 -19.69 -3.17 10.38
N GLY A 81 -18.55 -3.26 9.69
CA GLY A 81 -18.47 -3.91 8.38
C GLY A 81 -18.83 -5.39 8.44
N SER A 82 -18.48 -6.10 9.52
CA SER A 82 -18.81 -7.50 9.70
C SER A 82 -20.31 -7.72 9.93
N VAL A 83 -20.93 -6.92 10.79
CA VAL A 83 -22.38 -7.02 11.05
C VAL A 83 -23.16 -6.69 9.77
N TRP A 84 -22.82 -5.59 9.09
CA TRP A 84 -23.50 -5.23 7.85
C TRP A 84 -23.27 -6.30 6.77
N GLY A 85 -22.04 -6.77 6.58
CA GLY A 85 -21.73 -7.85 5.64
C GLY A 85 -22.55 -9.12 5.88
N TRP A 86 -22.71 -9.52 7.14
CA TRP A 86 -23.55 -10.66 7.51
C TRP A 86 -25.01 -10.45 7.12
N THR A 87 -25.61 -9.30 7.48
CA THR A 87 -27.02 -9.04 7.17
C THR A 87 -27.32 -9.09 5.67
N VAL A 88 -26.43 -8.54 4.84
CA VAL A 88 -26.56 -8.57 3.38
C VAL A 88 -26.38 -9.99 2.84
N TYR A 89 -25.45 -10.76 3.40
CA TYR A 89 -25.23 -12.15 3.01
C TYR A 89 -26.46 -13.02 3.32
N GLU A 90 -27.02 -12.88 4.51
CA GLU A 90 -28.20 -13.62 4.96
C GLU A 90 -29.45 -13.25 4.15
N GLN A 91 -29.64 -11.97 3.85
CA GLN A 91 -30.70 -11.52 2.95
C GLN A 91 -30.57 -12.14 1.55
N LYS A 92 -29.36 -12.16 0.97
CA LYS A 92 -29.14 -12.76 -0.35
C LYS A 92 -29.38 -14.27 -0.37
N GLN A 93 -29.00 -14.98 0.68
CA GLN A 93 -29.31 -16.40 0.85
C GLN A 93 -30.83 -16.63 0.87
N ALA A 94 -31.55 -15.89 1.71
CA ALA A 94 -33.00 -16.01 1.80
C ALA A 94 -33.71 -15.66 0.48
N GLU A 95 -33.26 -14.64 -0.25
CA GLU A 95 -33.78 -14.29 -1.57
C GLU A 95 -33.56 -15.40 -2.61
N GLN A 96 -32.39 -16.07 -2.58
CA GLN A 96 -32.10 -17.20 -3.47
C GLN A 96 -32.97 -18.42 -3.15
N GLU A 97 -33.14 -18.75 -1.87
CA GLU A 97 -33.99 -19.85 -1.43
C GLU A 97 -35.45 -19.62 -1.85
N ALA A 98 -35.98 -18.42 -1.58
CA ALA A 98 -37.34 -18.05 -1.99
C ALA A 98 -37.51 -18.08 -3.52
N TYR A 99 -36.50 -17.62 -4.27
CA TYR A 99 -36.52 -17.70 -5.73
C TYR A 99 -36.58 -19.16 -6.23
N LEU A 100 -35.78 -20.05 -5.65
CA LEU A 100 -35.77 -21.46 -6.00
C LEU A 100 -37.11 -22.13 -5.70
N GLU A 101 -37.70 -21.85 -4.54
CA GLU A 101 -39.02 -22.38 -4.17
C GLU A 101 -40.10 -21.95 -5.16
N VAL A 102 -40.11 -20.65 -5.53
CA VAL A 102 -41.04 -20.12 -6.52
C VAL A 102 -40.84 -20.77 -7.89
N MET A 103 -39.60 -20.96 -8.32
CA MET A 103 -39.30 -21.65 -9.59
C MET A 103 -39.74 -23.12 -9.57
N GLN A 104 -39.60 -23.82 -8.45
CA GLN A 104 -40.10 -25.18 -8.29
C GLN A 104 -41.63 -25.23 -8.38
N ALA A 105 -42.33 -24.31 -7.71
CA ALA A 105 -43.78 -24.20 -7.80
C ALA A 105 -44.24 -23.90 -9.24
N PHE A 106 -43.55 -23.00 -9.95
CA PHE A 106 -43.82 -22.74 -11.37
C PHE A 106 -43.57 -23.96 -12.25
N ALA A 107 -42.50 -24.72 -12.00
CA ALA A 107 -42.23 -25.96 -12.72
C ALA A 107 -43.36 -26.98 -12.53
N LEU A 108 -43.88 -27.13 -11.30
CA LEU A 108 -45.04 -27.99 -11.04
C LEU A 108 -46.29 -27.50 -11.78
N ILE A 109 -46.58 -26.21 -11.75
CA ILE A 109 -47.71 -25.62 -12.51
C ILE A 109 -47.54 -25.91 -14.01
N GLN A 110 -46.36 -25.67 -14.56
CA GLN A 110 -46.06 -25.92 -15.97
C GLN A 110 -46.27 -27.40 -16.33
N THR A 111 -45.77 -28.33 -15.52
CA THR A 111 -45.96 -29.77 -15.79
C THR A 111 -47.43 -30.18 -15.79
N ASN A 112 -48.24 -29.65 -14.87
CA ASN A 112 -49.67 -29.93 -14.82
C ASN A 112 -50.42 -29.30 -16.01
N LEU A 113 -50.04 -28.09 -16.42
CA LEU A 113 -50.61 -27.44 -17.62
C LEU A 113 -50.27 -28.22 -18.89
N SER A 114 -49.03 -28.68 -19.06
CA SER A 114 -48.63 -29.49 -20.21
C SER A 114 -49.40 -30.81 -20.30
N LYS A 115 -49.60 -31.50 -19.16
CA LYS A 115 -50.44 -32.71 -19.10
C LYS A 115 -51.88 -32.42 -19.49
N GLY A 116 -52.48 -31.34 -18.95
CA GLY A 116 -53.84 -30.95 -19.32
C GLY A 116 -53.99 -30.59 -20.80
N GLN A 117 -52.97 -29.98 -21.41
CA GLN A 117 -52.94 -29.70 -22.85
C GLN A 117 -52.87 -30.98 -23.69
N GLU A 118 -52.08 -31.97 -23.27
CA GLU A 118 -51.99 -33.29 -23.92
C GLU A 118 -53.32 -34.04 -23.87
N GLU A 119 -53.97 -34.09 -22.69
CA GLU A 119 -55.29 -34.72 -22.52
C GLU A 119 -56.36 -34.05 -23.38
N MET A 120 -56.35 -32.71 -23.48
CA MET A 120 -57.24 -31.97 -24.38
C MET A 120 -56.97 -32.28 -25.86
N GLY A 121 -55.71 -32.50 -26.24
CA GLY A 121 -55.32 -32.94 -27.58
C GLY A 121 -55.94 -34.31 -27.92
N VAL A 122 -55.74 -35.29 -27.04
CA VAL A 122 -56.31 -36.65 -27.19
C VAL A 122 -57.83 -36.61 -27.27
N MET A 123 -58.48 -35.82 -26.42
CA MET A 123 -59.94 -35.64 -26.45
C MET A 123 -60.42 -35.04 -27.78
N ASN A 124 -59.69 -34.07 -28.32
CA ASN A 124 -60.02 -33.44 -29.61
C ASN A 124 -59.86 -34.43 -30.77
N GLU A 125 -58.85 -35.30 -30.77
CA GLU A 125 -58.68 -36.36 -31.78
C GLU A 125 -59.80 -37.42 -31.69
N MET A 126 -60.17 -37.83 -30.47
CA MET A 126 -61.26 -38.79 -30.22
C MET A 126 -62.62 -38.28 -30.71
N LYS A 127 -62.86 -36.95 -30.68
CA LYS A 127 -64.07 -36.33 -31.23
C LYS A 127 -64.25 -36.67 -32.71
N TYR A 128 -63.16 -36.75 -33.49
CA TYR A 128 -63.21 -37.08 -34.90
C TYR A 128 -63.37 -38.59 -35.16
N LEU A 129 -62.86 -39.44 -34.27
CA LEU A 129 -63.03 -40.90 -34.38
C LEU A 129 -64.47 -41.36 -34.17
N ASN A 130 -65.25 -40.65 -33.33
CA ASN A 130 -66.68 -40.94 -33.15
C ASN A 130 -67.57 -40.45 -34.32
N THR A 131 -67.01 -39.66 -35.26
CA THR A 131 -67.73 -39.19 -36.45
C THR A 131 -68.22 -40.34 -37.33
N THR A 132 -67.49 -41.47 -37.37
CA THR A 132 -67.90 -42.66 -38.14
C THR A 132 -69.20 -43.28 -37.59
N ASN A 133 -69.37 -43.37 -36.27
CA ASN A 133 -70.63 -43.83 -35.69
C ASN A 133 -71.79 -42.85 -35.91
N GLN A 134 -71.51 -41.55 -35.98
CA GLN A 134 -72.54 -40.54 -36.29
C GLN A 134 -72.95 -40.53 -37.78
N LEU A 135 -72.00 -40.75 -38.69
CA LEU A 135 -72.26 -40.78 -40.14
C LEU A 135 -72.88 -42.10 -40.61
N PHE A 136 -72.60 -43.22 -39.94
CA PHE A 136 -73.04 -44.55 -40.38
C PHE A 136 -74.01 -45.26 -39.42
N GLY A 137 -74.20 -44.76 -38.18
CA GLY A 137 -75.05 -45.38 -37.16
C GLY A 137 -76.53 -45.06 -37.23
N ASN A 138 -76.98 -44.15 -38.11
CA ASN A 138 -78.39 -43.75 -38.22
C ASN A 138 -79.17 -44.42 -39.38
N SER A 139 -78.70 -45.57 -39.87
CA SER A 139 -79.52 -46.43 -40.73
C SER A 139 -80.00 -47.63 -39.91
N LEU A 140 -81.32 -47.83 -39.87
CA LEU A 140 -82.08 -48.90 -39.20
C LEU A 140 -82.72 -48.53 -37.85
N SER A 141 -83.73 -47.65 -37.87
CA SER A 141 -84.93 -47.86 -37.05
C SER A 141 -86.17 -47.81 -37.94
N LYS A 142 -86.89 -48.93 -37.98
CA LYS A 142 -88.22 -49.11 -38.59
C LYS A 142 -89.28 -48.27 -37.87
#